data_AF-Q17H27-F1
#
_entry.id   AF-Q17H27-F1
#
_cell.length_a   1.000
_cell.length_b   1.000
_cell.length_c   1.000
_cell.angle_alpha   90.00
_cell.angle_beta   90.00
_cell.angle_gamma   90.00
#
_symmetry.space_group_name_H-M   'P 1'
#
loop_
_entity.id
_entity.type
_entity.pdbx_description
1 polymer ?
#
loop_
_entity_poly.entity_id
_entity_poly.type
_entity_poly.pdbx_seq_one_letter_code
_entity_poly.pdbx_strand_id
1 'polypeptide(L)'
;MRETERQERAGTTDPNHLWTLMEAVDKSLQKFNIDSTACTQRAVCWYVKEAMNNVNERRASRIDTVINGLSEAEWALKFTTGTAIEDAIRTGRRNVNCGQAYPSCRIKADTVRRILKHSKSRK
;
A
#
# COMPACT_ATOMS: atom_id res chain seq x y z
N MET A 1 -37.83 29.71 19.44
CA MET A 1 -37.12 28.41 19.54
C MET A 1 -36.57 28.14 18.14
N ARG A 2 -35.32 28.48 17.74
CA ARG A 2 -33.98 28.17 18.27
C ARG A 2 -33.77 26.68 18.54
N GLU A 3 -33.45 25.95 17.48
CA GLU A 3 -32.67 24.70 17.53
C GLU A 3 -31.64 24.77 16.38
N THR A 4 -30.52 25.47 16.60
CA THR A 4 -29.17 24.88 16.74
C THR A 4 -28.80 23.88 15.66
N GLU A 5 -28.29 24.40 14.54
CA GLU A 5 -27.41 23.68 13.62
C GLU A 5 -26.12 23.29 14.38
N ARG A 6 -26.07 22.05 14.86
CA ARG A 6 -24.80 21.40 15.24
C ARG A 6 -24.08 21.03 13.95
N GLN A 7 -23.20 21.92 13.50
CA GLN A 7 -22.25 21.62 12.46
C GLN A 7 -21.14 20.73 13.06
N GLU A 8 -21.29 19.41 12.93
CA GLU A 8 -20.18 18.48 13.09
C GLU A 8 -19.16 18.74 11.98
N ARG A 9 -18.00 19.29 12.35
CA ARG A 9 -16.82 19.37 11.48
C ARG A 9 -16.33 17.95 11.19
N ALA A 10 -16.88 17.33 10.16
CA ALA A 10 -16.20 16.28 9.43
C ALA A 10 -14.96 16.93 8.77
N GLY A 11 -13.77 16.55 9.20
CA GLY A 11 -12.53 16.90 8.51
C GLY A 11 -12.50 16.18 7.16
N THR A 12 -13.05 16.81 6.13
CA THR A 12 -12.97 16.32 4.75
C THR A 12 -11.55 16.56 4.27
N THR A 13 -10.72 15.52 4.25
CA THR A 13 -9.56 15.51 3.35
C THR A 13 -10.15 15.47 1.95
N ASP A 14 -10.09 16.57 1.22
CA ASP A 14 -10.64 16.60 -0.14
C ASP A 14 -9.94 15.51 -0.98
N PRO A 15 -10.69 14.60 -1.62
CA PRO A 15 -10.10 13.50 -2.40
C PRO A 15 -9.16 13.99 -3.50
N ASN A 16 -9.39 15.22 -3.98
CA ASN A 16 -8.55 15.91 -4.95
C ASN A 16 -7.12 16.15 -4.43
N HIS A 17 -6.95 16.45 -3.13
CA HIS A 17 -5.64 16.65 -2.53
C HIS A 17 -4.85 15.34 -2.37
N LEU A 18 -5.53 14.25 -1.99
CA LEU A 18 -4.91 12.93 -1.93
C LEU A 18 -4.44 12.48 -3.32
N TRP A 19 -5.28 12.63 -4.34
CA TRP A 19 -4.94 12.26 -5.70
C TRP A 19 -3.74 13.05 -6.23
N THR A 20 -3.73 14.36 -6.00
CA THR A 20 -2.61 15.24 -6.38
C THR A 20 -1.30 14.82 -5.70
N LEU A 21 -1.35 14.41 -4.42
CA LEU A 21 -0.19 13.90 -3.71
C LEU A 21 0.29 12.55 -4.29
N MET A 22 -0.63 11.63 -4.60
CA MET A 22 -0.27 10.35 -5.22
C MET A 22 0.37 10.56 -6.59
N GLU A 23 -0.15 11.47 -7.41
CA GLU A 23 0.43 11.81 -8.71
C GLU A 23 1.83 12.43 -8.58
N ALA A 24 2.04 13.30 -7.59
CA ALA A 24 3.35 13.87 -7.31
C ALA A 24 4.36 12.81 -6.84
N VAL A 25 3.92 11.83 -6.04
CA VAL A 25 4.73 10.69 -5.64
C VAL A 25 5.09 9.84 -6.86
N ASP A 26 4.13 9.49 -7.71
CA ASP A 26 4.38 8.67 -8.89
C ASP A 26 5.36 9.35 -9.86
N LYS A 27 5.16 10.64 -10.17
CA LYS A 27 6.10 11.45 -10.97
C LYS A 27 7.50 11.49 -10.36
N SER A 28 7.62 11.51 -9.03
CA SER A 28 8.92 11.48 -8.36
C SER A 28 9.59 10.12 -8.50
N LEU A 29 8.85 9.02 -8.32
CA LEU A 29 9.36 7.65 -8.44
C LEU A 29 9.83 7.35 -9.87
N GLN A 30 9.06 7.78 -10.88
CA GLN A 30 9.44 7.64 -12.29
C GLN A 30 10.76 8.34 -12.62
N LYS A 31 11.03 9.54 -12.06
CA LYS A 31 12.31 10.26 -12.24
C LYS A 31 13.53 9.47 -11.75
N PHE A 32 13.35 8.57 -10.80
CA PHE A 32 14.40 7.71 -10.28
C PHE A 32 14.40 6.31 -10.91
N ASN A 33 13.67 6.11 -12.02
CA ASN A 33 13.50 4.84 -12.70
C ASN A 33 13.00 3.73 -11.76
N ILE A 34 12.05 4.09 -10.89
CA ILE A 34 11.38 3.17 -9.97
C ILE A 34 10.08 2.74 -10.63
N ASP A 35 9.95 1.44 -10.86
CA ASP A 35 8.71 0.82 -11.28
C ASP A 35 7.71 0.85 -10.11
N SER A 36 6.81 1.84 -10.12
CA SER A 36 5.80 2.02 -9.08
C SER A 36 4.79 0.87 -9.05
N THR A 37 4.53 0.21 -10.18
CA THR A 37 3.70 -1.00 -10.26
C THR A 37 4.36 -2.15 -9.53
N ALA A 38 5.61 -2.47 -9.87
CA ALA A 38 6.34 -3.55 -9.22
C ALA A 38 6.55 -3.30 -7.72
N CYS A 39 6.75 -2.04 -7.31
CA CYS A 39 6.84 -1.70 -5.90
C CYS A 39 5.52 -1.81 -5.16
N THR A 40 4.41 -1.51 -5.82
CA THR A 40 3.08 -1.73 -5.25
C THR A 40 2.82 -3.22 -5.09
N GLN A 41 3.10 -4.05 -6.10
CA GLN A 41 3.01 -5.51 -6.00
C GLN A 41 3.88 -6.06 -4.89
N ARG A 42 5.14 -5.60 -4.78
CA ARG A 42 6.05 -5.99 -3.70
C ARG A 42 5.48 -5.66 -2.32
N ALA A 43 4.90 -4.48 -2.16
CA ALA A 43 4.28 -4.05 -0.91
C ALA A 43 3.05 -4.92 -0.57
N VAL A 44 2.15 -5.14 -1.54
CA VAL A 44 0.98 -6.01 -1.36
C VAL A 44 1.40 -7.43 -0.96
N CYS A 45 2.36 -8.02 -1.68
CA CYS A 45 2.91 -9.33 -1.34
C CYS A 45 3.43 -9.38 0.09
N TRP A 46 4.20 -8.35 0.50
CA TRP A 46 4.79 -8.30 1.83
C TRP A 46 3.71 -8.20 2.92
N TYR A 47 2.73 -7.31 2.75
CA TYR A 47 1.64 -7.16 3.72
C TYR A 47 0.78 -8.43 3.85
N VAL A 48 0.45 -9.09 2.73
CA VAL A 48 -0.29 -10.36 2.76
C VAL A 48 0.51 -11.46 3.45
N LYS A 49 1.79 -11.59 3.12
CA LYS A 49 2.69 -12.55 3.76
C LYS A 49 2.82 -12.31 5.27
N GLU A 50 3.07 -11.06 5.67
CA GLU A 50 3.23 -10.71 7.09
C GLU A 50 1.92 -10.92 7.84
N ALA A 51 0.78 -10.46 7.30
CA ALA A 51 -0.52 -10.67 7.91
C ALA A 51 -0.81 -12.17 8.17
N MET A 52 -0.56 -13.02 7.17
CA MET A 52 -0.71 -14.47 7.28
C MET A 52 0.23 -15.07 8.34
N ASN A 53 1.50 -14.68 8.36
CA ASN A 53 2.46 -15.14 9.36
C ASN A 53 2.05 -14.69 10.77
N ASN A 54 1.58 -13.45 10.93
CA ASN A 54 1.14 -12.92 12.22
C ASN A 54 -0.08 -13.65 12.75
N VAL A 55 -1.04 -13.99 11.87
CA VAL A 55 -2.22 -14.78 12.22
C VAL A 55 -1.81 -16.18 12.67
N ASN A 56 -0.93 -16.84 11.91
CA ASN A 56 -0.42 -18.18 12.24
C ASN A 56 0.35 -18.20 13.56
N GLU A 57 1.16 -17.18 13.83
CA GLU A 57 1.97 -17.03 15.04
C GLU A 57 1.17 -16.44 16.23
N ARG A 58 -0.14 -16.22 16.07
CA ARG A 58 -1.04 -15.64 17.09
C ARG A 58 -0.60 -14.26 17.62
N ARG A 59 0.08 -13.48 16.77
CA ARG A 59 0.51 -12.09 17.03
C ARG A 59 -0.17 -11.06 16.12
N ALA A 60 -1.21 -11.46 15.40
CA ALA A 60 -1.94 -10.60 14.47
C ALA A 60 -2.55 -9.39 15.16
N SER A 61 -2.27 -8.22 14.59
CA SER A 61 -3.07 -7.02 14.83
C SER A 61 -4.43 -7.12 14.16
N ARG A 62 -5.35 -6.21 14.50
CA ARG A 62 -6.66 -6.12 13.82
C ARG A 62 -6.52 -5.93 12.31
N ILE A 63 -5.50 -5.19 11.88
CA ILE A 63 -5.25 -4.94 10.45
C ILE A 63 -4.75 -6.21 9.78
N ASP A 64 -3.86 -6.96 10.44
CA ASP A 64 -3.38 -8.25 9.91
C ASP A 64 -4.54 -9.22 9.71
N THR A 65 -5.47 -9.32 10.67
CA THR A 65 -6.66 -10.17 10.53
C THR A 65 -7.52 -9.76 9.33
N VAL A 66 -7.72 -8.46 9.11
CA VAL A 66 -8.49 -7.95 7.95
C VAL A 66 -7.77 -8.27 6.65
N ILE A 67 -6.46 -7.99 6.56
CA ILE A 67 -5.66 -8.25 5.36
C ILE A 67 -5.66 -9.76 5.06
N ASN A 68 -5.45 -10.61 6.06
CA ASN A 68 -5.48 -12.06 5.90
C ASN A 68 -6.85 -12.52 5.37
N GLY A 69 -7.93 -12.09 6.02
CA GLY A 69 -9.30 -12.43 5.60
C GLY A 69 -9.62 -11.98 4.18
N LEU A 70 -9.25 -10.76 3.79
CA LEU A 70 -9.43 -10.26 2.42
C LEU A 70 -8.58 -11.05 1.40
N SER A 71 -7.36 -11.45 1.77
CA SER A 71 -6.49 -12.22 0.89
C SER A 71 -6.98 -13.66 0.63
N GLU A 72 -7.84 -14.18 1.51
CA GLU A 72 -8.42 -15.52 1.42
C GLU A 72 -9.82 -15.52 0.84
N ALA A 73 -10.56 -14.42 0.96
CA ALA A 73 -11.93 -14.31 0.50
C ALA A 73 -12.04 -14.38 -1.04
N GLU A 74 -12.81 -15.34 -1.54
CA GLU A 74 -13.00 -15.56 -2.98
C GLU A 74 -13.53 -14.33 -3.71
N TRP A 75 -14.49 -13.61 -3.11
CA TRP A 75 -15.06 -12.40 -3.71
C TRP A 75 -14.03 -11.28 -3.85
N ALA A 76 -13.10 -11.16 -2.89
CA ALA A 76 -12.03 -10.16 -2.93
C ALA A 76 -10.97 -10.55 -3.98
N LEU A 77 -10.65 -11.84 -4.08
CA LEU A 77 -9.76 -12.35 -5.13
C LEU A 77 -10.36 -12.14 -6.53
N LYS A 78 -11.68 -12.33 -6.69
CA LYS A 78 -12.38 -12.06 -7.95
C LYS A 78 -12.25 -10.60 -8.39
N PHE A 79 -12.25 -9.66 -7.44
CA PHE A 79 -12.07 -8.23 -7.74
C PHE A 79 -10.67 -7.89 -8.27
N THR A 80 -9.66 -8.67 -7.89
CA THR A 80 -8.28 -8.48 -8.34
C THR A 80 -7.89 -9.34 -9.54
N THR A 81 -8.80 -10.18 -10.03
CA THR A 81 -8.51 -11.16 -11.09
C THR A 81 -8.02 -10.49 -12.37
N GLY A 82 -6.94 -11.00 -12.94
CA GLY A 82 -6.28 -10.46 -14.13
C GLY A 82 -5.43 -9.22 -13.89
N THR A 83 -5.31 -8.75 -12.64
CA THR A 83 -4.49 -7.59 -12.31
C THR A 83 -3.13 -8.01 -11.74
N ALA A 84 -2.19 -7.06 -11.75
CA ALA A 84 -0.92 -7.17 -11.04
C ALA A 84 -1.06 -7.48 -9.53
N ILE A 85 -2.19 -7.10 -8.93
CA ILE A 85 -2.48 -7.30 -7.50
C ILE A 85 -2.83 -8.76 -7.21
N GLU A 86 -3.53 -9.46 -8.11
CA GLU A 86 -3.84 -10.89 -7.92
C GLU A 86 -2.56 -11.69 -7.74
N ASP A 87 -1.57 -11.48 -8.61
CA ASP A 87 -0.28 -12.17 -8.53
C ASP A 87 0.44 -11.84 -7.21
N ALA A 88 0.41 -10.58 -6.79
CA ALA A 88 0.99 -10.15 -5.52
C ALA A 88 0.35 -10.81 -4.30
N ILE A 89 -0.98 -10.93 -4.27
CA ILE A 89 -1.71 -11.62 -3.20
C ILE A 89 -1.34 -13.11 -3.19
N ARG A 90 -1.39 -13.78 -4.35
CA ARG A 90 -1.07 -15.22 -4.47
C ARG A 90 0.37 -15.50 -4.05
N THR A 91 1.31 -14.64 -4.45
CA THR A 91 2.73 -14.72 -4.08
C THR A 91 2.91 -14.54 -2.57
N GLY A 92 2.28 -13.53 -1.97
CA GLY A 92 2.32 -13.32 -0.51
C GLY A 92 1.82 -14.53 0.28
N ARG A 93 0.67 -15.11 -0.13
CA ARG A 93 0.08 -16.30 0.52
C ARG A 93 0.94 -17.56 0.42
N ARG A 94 1.77 -17.68 -0.61
CA ARG A 94 2.75 -18.78 -0.74
C ARG A 94 3.96 -18.61 0.18
N ASN A 95 3.99 -17.56 1.00
CA ASN A 95 5.08 -17.22 1.92
C ASN A 95 6.46 -17.05 1.25
N VAL A 96 6.50 -16.76 -0.06
CA VAL A 96 7.75 -16.57 -0.80
C VAL A 96 8.43 -15.24 -0.46
N ASN A 97 9.70 -15.10 -0.86
CA ASN A 97 10.42 -13.84 -0.68
C ASN A 97 9.93 -12.78 -1.69
N CYS A 98 9.08 -11.85 -1.23
CA CYS A 98 8.53 -10.78 -2.07
C CYS A 98 9.61 -9.88 -2.71
N GLY A 99 10.80 -9.76 -2.10
CA GLY A 99 11.90 -9.00 -2.70
C GLY A 99 12.53 -9.70 -3.90
N GLN A 100 12.56 -11.04 -3.90
CA GLN A 100 13.00 -11.84 -5.03
C GLN A 100 11.91 -11.97 -6.10
N ALA A 101 10.63 -12.04 -5.70
CA ALA A 101 9.51 -12.11 -6.63
C ALA A 101 9.30 -10.81 -7.43
N TYR A 102 9.62 -9.65 -6.84
CA TYR A 102 9.46 -8.33 -7.47
C TYR A 102 10.80 -7.56 -7.50
N PRO A 103 11.79 -8.03 -8.28
CA PRO A 103 13.15 -7.47 -8.30
C PRO A 103 13.25 -6.12 -9.02
N SER A 104 12.28 -5.81 -9.89
CA SER A 104 12.16 -4.50 -10.55
C SER A 104 11.80 -3.37 -9.59
N CYS A 105 11.30 -3.68 -8.38
CA CYS A 105 11.12 -2.67 -7.36
C CYS A 105 12.47 -2.27 -6.72
N ARG A 106 12.97 -1.08 -7.09
CA ARG A 106 14.26 -0.52 -6.65
C ARG A 106 14.15 0.46 -5.49
N ILE A 107 13.08 0.41 -4.69
CA ILE A 107 12.98 1.21 -3.47
C ILE A 107 13.97 0.64 -2.45
N LYS A 108 15.15 1.25 -2.39
CA LYS A 108 16.16 1.07 -1.35
C LYS A 108 16.00 2.15 -0.29
N ALA A 109 16.43 1.89 0.94
CA ALA A 109 16.46 2.88 2.02
C ALA A 109 17.16 4.19 1.59
N ASP A 110 18.22 4.10 0.78
CA ASP A 110 18.91 5.25 0.21
C ASP A 110 18.08 6.08 -0.76
N THR A 111 17.20 5.43 -1.54
CA THR A 111 16.27 6.10 -2.46
C THR A 111 15.21 6.86 -1.67
N VAL A 112 14.64 6.25 -0.62
CA VAL A 112 13.71 6.93 0.29
C VAL A 112 14.39 8.12 0.97
N ARG A 113 15.63 7.94 1.45
CA ARG A 113 16.41 9.01 2.08
C ARG A 113 16.68 10.17 1.10
N ARG A 114 16.98 9.89 -0.16
CA ARG A 114 17.16 10.92 -1.20
C ARG A 114 15.87 11.68 -1.49
N ILE A 115 14.72 11.00 -1.54
CA ILE A 115 13.41 11.63 -1.73
C ILE A 115 13.08 12.54 -0.54
N LEU A 116 13.27 12.06 0.68
CA LEU A 116 13.04 12.84 1.90
C LEU A 116 13.97 14.06 2.01
N LYS A 117 15.25 13.90 1.64
CA LYS A 117 16.20 15.03 1.58
C LYS A 117 15.78 16.08 0.55
N HIS A 118 15.35 15.66 -0.65
CA HIS A 118 14.86 16.59 -1.67
C HIS A 118 13.57 17.30 -1.27
N SER A 119 12.69 16.64 -0.50
CA SER A 119 11.48 17.26 0.03
C SER A 119 11.78 18.31 1.10
N LYS A 120 12.79 18.07 1.97
CA LYS A 120 13.24 19.05 2.98
C LYS A 120 13.98 20.26 2.40
N SER A 121 14.60 20.12 1.22
CA SER A 121 15.37 21.21 0.58
C SER A 121 14.49 22.20 -0.22
N ARG A 122 13.18 21.96 -0.37
CA ARG A 122 12.21 22.91 -0.96
C ARG A 122 11.40 23.66 0.12
N LYS A 123 12.00 23.91 1.27
CA LYS A 123 11.50 24.89 2.26
C LYS A 123 12.54 25.97 2.43
#